data_AF-A0A239EBK3-F1
#
_entry.id   AF-A0A239EBK3-F1
#
_cell.length_a   1.000
_cell.length_b   1.000
_cell.length_c   1.000
_cell.angle_alpha   90.00
_cell.angle_beta   90.00
_cell.angle_gamma   90.00
#
_symmetry.space_group_name_H-M   'P 1'
#
loop_
_entity.id
_entity.type
_entity.pdbx_description
1 polymer ?
#
loop_
_entity_poly.entity_id
_entity_poly.type
_entity_poly.pdbx_seq_one_letter_code
_entity_poly.pdbx_strand_id
1 'polypeptide(L)'
;MPTLPIKSCVFKFASALRRQCYCSTPDAAKRNTVLPALSWEHPKAVHIELVSDSTVPNDSGWGLGFLSRFKLGVEGVNLATSGRSTGSFTTEGRWRQALALKPDYMLYSFAHNDADKKRTNVYVDPLPSRRISKPRSTLHRLPKSKSSS
;
A
#
# COMPACT_ATOMS: atom_id res chain seq x y z
N MET A 1 34.05 -46.08 15.23
CA MET A 1 33.64 -44.96 14.36
C MET A 1 33.58 -43.70 15.22
N PRO A 2 34.70 -43.01 15.49
CA PRO A 2 34.65 -41.90 16.42
C PRO A 2 34.18 -40.62 15.74
N THR A 3 33.25 -40.00 16.44
CA THR A 3 32.54 -38.76 16.21
C THR A 3 33.48 -37.55 16.27
N LEU A 4 33.20 -36.54 15.43
CA LEU A 4 33.87 -35.24 15.51
C LEU A 4 33.30 -34.45 16.70
N PRO A 5 34.13 -33.85 17.57
CA PRO A 5 33.64 -32.99 18.64
C PRO A 5 33.34 -31.57 18.10
N ILE A 6 32.14 -31.08 18.43
CA ILE A 6 31.81 -29.65 18.37
C ILE A 6 32.66 -28.95 19.43
N LYS A 7 33.65 -28.17 19.01
CA LYS A 7 34.37 -27.25 19.90
C LYS A 7 33.79 -25.85 19.69
N SER A 8 33.04 -25.39 20.68
CA SER A 8 32.83 -23.98 20.93
C SER A 8 34.20 -23.30 21.05
N CYS A 9 34.45 -22.26 20.27
CA CYS A 9 35.54 -21.33 20.54
C CYS A 9 34.97 -19.93 20.69
N VAL A 10 35.02 -19.49 21.94
CA VAL A 10 34.84 -18.14 22.43
C VAL A 10 35.68 -17.16 21.59
N PHE A 11 35.06 -16.07 21.14
CA PHE A 11 35.76 -14.94 20.55
C PHE A 11 36.69 -14.31 21.60
N LYS A 12 37.99 -14.59 21.50
CA LYS A 12 39.03 -13.75 22.10
C LYS A 12 39.52 -12.80 21.02
N PHE A 13 39.29 -11.50 21.23
CA PHE A 13 40.03 -10.45 20.52
C PHE A 13 41.50 -10.57 20.94
N ALA A 14 42.35 -10.94 19.98
CA ALA A 14 43.80 -10.89 20.14
C ALA A 14 44.42 -10.23 18.92
N SER A 15 45.28 -9.28 19.24
CA SER A 15 46.06 -8.40 18.39
C SER A 15 46.87 -9.11 17.30
N ALA A 16 47.04 -8.37 16.21
CA ALA A 16 47.94 -8.53 15.07
C ALA A 16 49.02 -9.62 15.18
N LEU A 17 49.01 -10.56 14.22
CA LEU A 17 50.11 -10.87 13.29
C LEU A 17 49.70 -12.08 12.42
N ARG A 18 49.37 -11.82 11.15
CA ARG A 18 49.10 -12.86 10.15
C ARG A 18 50.42 -13.53 9.75
N ARG A 19 50.51 -14.86 9.85
CA ARG A 19 51.47 -15.64 9.06
C ARG A 19 50.78 -16.02 7.75
N GLN A 20 51.21 -15.39 6.68
CA GLN A 20 50.73 -15.66 5.33
C GLN A 20 51.87 -16.37 4.58
N CYS A 21 51.64 -17.62 4.17
CA CYS A 21 52.50 -18.28 3.20
C CYS A 21 52.35 -17.53 1.87
N TYR A 22 53.48 -17.15 1.27
CA TYR A 22 53.53 -16.51 -0.04
C TYR A 22 54.22 -17.47 -1.01
N CYS A 23 53.48 -17.99 -2.00
CA CYS A 23 54.09 -18.56 -3.20
C CYS A 23 54.38 -17.39 -4.14
N SER A 24 55.65 -17.06 -4.30
CA SER A 24 56.12 -16.04 -5.23
C SER A 24 55.97 -16.56 -6.66
N THR A 25 55.04 -16.01 -7.44
CA THR A 25 55.19 -15.97 -8.90
C THR A 25 55.86 -14.65 -9.29
N PRO A 26 56.79 -14.64 -10.25
CA PRO A 26 57.31 -13.39 -10.75
C PRO A 26 56.25 -12.75 -11.64
N ASP A 27 56.26 -11.43 -11.66
CA ASP A 27 55.50 -10.56 -12.57
C ASP A 27 54.08 -10.15 -12.13
N ALA A 28 54.01 -9.51 -10.96
CA ALA A 28 52.86 -8.74 -10.49
C ALA A 28 53.07 -7.22 -10.66
N ALA A 29 53.87 -6.77 -11.64
CA ALA A 29 54.07 -5.35 -11.94
C ALA A 29 53.15 -4.90 -13.08
N LYS A 30 51.83 -5.04 -12.90
CA LYS A 30 50.75 -4.35 -13.64
C LYS A 30 49.41 -4.94 -13.21
N ARG A 31 48.71 -4.25 -12.29
CA ARG A 31 47.24 -4.19 -12.14
C ARG A 31 46.87 -3.53 -10.80
N ASN A 32 47.15 -2.24 -10.66
CA ASN A 32 46.49 -1.41 -9.64
C ASN A 32 45.13 -0.91 -10.16
N THR A 33 44.28 -1.85 -10.58
CA THR A 33 42.86 -1.58 -10.74
C THR A 33 42.18 -2.21 -9.54
N VAL A 34 41.91 -1.40 -8.52
CA VAL A 34 40.91 -1.74 -7.52
C VAL A 34 39.61 -1.93 -8.30
N LEU A 35 39.22 -3.19 -8.54
CA LEU A 35 37.90 -3.48 -9.08
C LEU A 35 36.90 -2.83 -8.12
N PRO A 36 35.93 -2.02 -8.61
CA PRO A 36 34.88 -1.54 -7.73
C PRO A 36 34.25 -2.78 -7.11
N ALA A 37 34.17 -2.82 -5.78
CA ALA A 37 33.43 -3.87 -5.11
C ALA A 37 32.03 -3.86 -5.74
N LEU A 38 31.64 -4.97 -6.35
CA LEU A 38 30.28 -5.20 -6.80
C LEU A 38 29.39 -5.13 -5.55
N SER A 39 28.94 -3.95 -5.18
CA SER A 39 27.90 -3.79 -4.18
C SER A 39 26.62 -4.28 -4.84
N TRP A 40 26.16 -5.45 -4.42
CA TRP A 40 24.83 -5.92 -4.78
C TRP A 40 23.84 -4.98 -4.09
N GLU A 41 23.42 -3.92 -4.78
CA GLU A 41 22.33 -3.06 -4.33
C GLU A 41 21.09 -3.95 -4.22
N HIS A 42 20.66 -4.21 -2.99
CA HIS A 42 19.40 -4.89 -2.77
C HIS A 42 18.30 -4.01 -3.35
N PRO A 43 17.41 -4.55 -4.20
CA PRO A 43 16.32 -3.75 -4.73
C PRO A 43 15.52 -3.17 -3.56
N LYS A 44 15.25 -1.86 -3.62
CA LYS A 44 14.44 -1.14 -2.63
C LYS A 44 13.13 -1.91 -2.41
N ALA A 45 12.79 -2.19 -1.16
CA ALA A 45 11.51 -2.80 -0.83
C ALA A 45 10.37 -1.86 -1.27
N VAL A 46 9.33 -2.44 -1.90
CA VAL A 46 8.13 -1.73 -2.32
C VAL A 46 7.21 -1.56 -1.11
N HIS A 47 6.84 -0.33 -0.81
CA HIS A 47 5.94 -0.03 0.30
C HIS A 47 4.49 0.11 -0.20
N ILE A 48 3.58 -0.71 0.34
CA ILE A 48 2.14 -0.68 0.05
C ILE A 48 1.35 -0.32 1.31
N GLU A 49 0.46 0.65 1.17
CA GLU A 49 -0.48 1.02 2.23
C GLU A 49 -1.93 0.69 1.87
N LEU A 50 -2.64 0.12 2.85
CA LEU A 50 -4.08 -0.08 2.76
C LEU A 50 -4.80 0.98 3.57
N VAL A 51 -5.63 1.78 2.90
CA VAL A 51 -6.40 2.88 3.51
C VAL A 51 -7.87 2.69 3.17
N SER A 52 -8.68 2.36 4.16
CA SER A 52 -10.05 1.88 3.90
C SER A 52 -10.96 1.89 5.14
N ASP A 53 -12.23 1.56 4.90
CA ASP A 53 -13.27 1.34 5.90
C ASP A 53 -13.20 -0.04 6.59
N SER A 54 -14.32 -0.50 7.15
CA SER A 54 -14.49 -1.78 7.88
C SER A 54 -14.26 -3.05 7.09
N THR A 55 -14.11 -3.00 5.77
CA THR A 55 -13.92 -4.20 4.93
C THR A 55 -12.48 -4.70 4.84
N VAL A 56 -11.51 -3.88 5.25
CA VAL A 56 -10.06 -4.10 5.13
C VAL A 56 -9.26 -4.22 6.44
N PRO A 57 -9.76 -3.91 7.67
CA PRO A 57 -8.96 -3.97 8.89
C PRO A 57 -8.32 -5.33 9.12
N ASN A 58 -7.20 -5.36 9.87
CA ASN A 58 -6.45 -6.58 10.11
C ASN A 58 -7.27 -7.71 10.76
N ASP A 59 -8.17 -7.36 11.69
CA ASP A 59 -8.85 -8.34 12.53
C ASP A 59 -10.09 -8.97 11.88
N SER A 60 -10.67 -8.32 10.87
CA SER A 60 -11.98 -8.70 10.32
C SER A 60 -12.13 -8.49 8.82
N GLY A 61 -11.12 -7.90 8.17
CA GLY A 61 -11.15 -7.55 6.76
C GLY A 61 -10.18 -8.37 5.92
N TRP A 62 -10.22 -8.14 4.61
CA TRP A 62 -9.35 -8.88 3.68
C TRP A 62 -7.89 -8.38 3.66
N GLY A 63 -7.59 -7.24 4.31
CA GLY A 63 -6.31 -6.54 4.17
C GLY A 63 -5.09 -7.36 4.60
N LEU A 64 -5.19 -8.07 5.75
CA LEU A 64 -4.11 -8.96 6.20
C LEU A 64 -3.88 -10.10 5.20
N GLY A 65 -4.96 -10.68 4.69
CA GLY A 65 -4.91 -11.72 3.67
C GLY A 65 -4.23 -11.25 2.38
N PHE A 66 -4.51 -10.03 1.94
CA PHE A 66 -3.84 -9.41 0.79
C PHE A 66 -2.35 -9.19 1.03
N LEU A 67 -1.96 -8.56 2.16
CA LEU A 67 -0.55 -8.30 2.47
C LEU A 67 0.26 -9.59 2.63
N SER A 68 -0.36 -10.67 3.12
CA SER A 68 0.29 -11.98 3.26
C SER A 68 0.69 -12.65 1.93
N ARG A 69 0.20 -12.15 0.78
CA ARG A 69 0.54 -12.72 -0.54
C ARG A 69 1.87 -12.21 -1.08
N PHE A 70 2.40 -11.13 -0.53
CA PHE A 70 3.69 -10.61 -0.95
C PHE A 70 4.83 -11.33 -0.23
N LYS A 71 5.94 -11.53 -0.95
CA LYS A 71 7.18 -12.15 -0.45
C LYS A 71 8.24 -11.07 -0.22
N LEU A 72 9.50 -11.47 -0.05
CA LEU A 72 10.66 -10.58 0.11
C LEU A 72 10.62 -9.42 -0.90
N GLY A 73 10.89 -8.21 -0.40
CA GLY A 73 10.91 -6.99 -1.21
C GLY A 73 9.60 -6.21 -1.23
N VAL A 74 8.61 -6.56 -0.40
CA VAL A 74 7.41 -5.74 -0.18
C VAL A 74 7.18 -5.55 1.32
N GLU A 75 6.96 -4.30 1.72
CA GLU A 75 6.53 -3.90 3.05
C GLU A 75 5.08 -3.42 2.97
N GLY A 76 4.23 -3.94 3.86
CA GLY A 76 2.81 -3.68 3.86
C GLY A 76 2.34 -3.07 5.17
N VAL A 77 1.67 -1.92 5.12
CA VAL A 77 1.04 -1.31 6.29
C VAL A 77 -0.46 -1.19 6.06
N ASN A 78 -1.25 -1.70 7.01
CA ASN A 78 -2.70 -1.59 6.96
C ASN A 78 -3.19 -0.52 7.94
N LEU A 79 -3.66 0.60 7.40
CA LEU A 79 -4.23 1.72 8.15
C LEU A 79 -5.76 1.74 8.08
N ALA A 80 -6.39 0.71 7.50
CA ALA A 80 -7.83 0.59 7.43
C ALA A 80 -8.46 0.55 8.82
N THR A 81 -9.55 1.28 8.99
CA THR A 81 -10.20 1.40 10.30
C THR A 81 -11.72 1.31 10.17
N SER A 82 -12.32 0.43 10.99
CA SER A 82 -13.76 0.18 10.96
C SER A 82 -14.61 1.43 11.21
N GLY A 83 -15.71 1.58 10.48
CA GLY A 83 -16.66 2.66 10.67
C GLY A 83 -16.20 4.04 10.15
N ARG A 84 -15.07 4.11 9.43
CA ARG A 84 -14.61 5.37 8.82
C ARG A 84 -15.20 5.54 7.42
N SER A 85 -15.61 6.77 7.13
CA SER A 85 -15.93 7.26 5.78
C SER A 85 -14.72 8.00 5.21
N THR A 86 -14.73 8.37 3.94
CA THR A 86 -13.74 9.29 3.34
C THR A 86 -13.64 10.59 4.14
N GLY A 87 -14.77 11.14 4.57
CA GLY A 87 -14.84 12.38 5.35
C GLY A 87 -14.22 12.24 6.74
N SER A 88 -14.59 11.19 7.49
CA SER A 88 -14.03 10.99 8.84
C SER A 88 -12.54 10.66 8.78
N PHE A 89 -12.09 9.89 7.78
CA PHE A 89 -10.67 9.58 7.59
C PHE A 89 -9.82 10.84 7.34
N THR A 90 -10.37 11.80 6.60
CA THR A 90 -9.72 13.08 6.33
C THR A 90 -9.72 13.98 7.57
N THR A 91 -10.86 14.13 8.23
CA THR A 91 -11.01 15.03 9.40
C THR A 91 -10.26 14.53 10.64
N GLU A 92 -10.11 13.22 10.82
CA GLU A 92 -9.27 12.61 11.86
C GLU A 92 -7.75 12.75 11.58
N GLY A 93 -7.36 13.34 10.44
CA GLY A 93 -5.95 13.54 10.07
C GLY A 93 -5.21 12.25 9.70
N ARG A 94 -5.92 11.14 9.50
CA ARG A 94 -5.33 9.85 9.13
C ARG A 94 -4.72 9.88 7.73
N TRP A 95 -5.25 10.73 6.85
CA TRP A 95 -4.65 10.96 5.53
C TRP A 95 -3.23 11.51 5.63
N ARG A 96 -2.97 12.40 6.59
CA ARG A 96 -1.62 12.92 6.86
C ARG A 96 -0.69 11.82 7.39
N GLN A 97 -1.22 10.90 8.20
CA GLN A 97 -0.44 9.77 8.72
C GLN A 97 -0.03 8.81 7.59
N ALA A 98 -0.97 8.46 6.71
CA ALA A 98 -0.70 7.62 5.53
C ALA A 98 0.35 8.27 4.61
N LEU A 99 0.18 9.56 4.27
CA LEU A 99 1.16 10.25 3.41
C LEU A 99 2.54 10.43 4.05
N ALA A 100 2.64 10.49 5.37
CA ALA A 100 3.92 10.65 6.07
C ALA A 100 4.84 9.42 5.90
N LEU A 101 4.25 8.26 5.65
CA LEU A 101 4.95 6.99 5.44
C LEU A 101 5.52 6.83 4.02
N LYS A 102 5.15 7.74 3.09
CA LYS A 102 5.64 7.78 1.71
C LYS A 102 5.53 6.43 0.99
N PRO A 103 4.34 5.84 0.91
CA PRO A 103 4.18 4.55 0.25
C PRO A 103 4.44 4.67 -1.24
N ASP A 104 4.93 3.61 -1.86
CA ASP A 104 5.03 3.52 -3.32
C ASP A 104 3.65 3.26 -3.94
N TYR A 105 2.77 2.55 -3.21
CA TYR A 105 1.37 2.32 -3.61
C TYR A 105 0.40 2.49 -2.44
N MET A 106 -0.76 3.07 -2.73
CA MET A 106 -1.86 3.17 -1.77
C MET A 106 -3.13 2.55 -2.36
N LEU A 107 -3.70 1.58 -1.66
CA LEU A 107 -5.00 0.99 -1.98
C LEU A 107 -6.08 1.70 -1.17
N TYR A 108 -7.02 2.31 -1.88
CA TYR A 108 -8.07 3.16 -1.31
C TYR A 108 -9.46 2.56 -1.58
N SER A 109 -10.20 2.21 -0.53
CA SER A 109 -11.48 1.50 -0.66
C SER A 109 -12.55 1.97 0.34
N PHE A 110 -12.99 3.21 0.20
CA PHE A 110 -14.10 3.74 0.98
C PHE A 110 -15.38 3.72 0.15
N ALA A 111 -16.48 3.26 0.76
CA ALA A 111 -17.82 3.39 0.18
C ALA A 111 -18.91 3.06 1.20
N HIS A 112 -18.69 2.05 2.05
CA HIS A 112 -19.75 1.51 2.90
C HIS A 112 -20.25 2.51 3.95
N ASN A 113 -19.37 3.40 4.43
CA ASN A 113 -19.71 4.41 5.43
C ASN A 113 -20.01 5.79 4.84
N ASP A 114 -19.71 6.00 3.56
CA ASP A 114 -19.90 7.28 2.85
C ASP A 114 -21.36 7.48 2.42
N ALA A 115 -22.09 6.38 2.21
CA ALA A 115 -23.51 6.41 1.89
C ALA A 115 -24.40 6.82 3.09
N ASP A 116 -23.89 6.73 4.33
CA ASP A 116 -24.62 7.12 5.53
C ASP A 116 -24.51 8.64 5.76
N LYS A 117 -25.62 9.36 5.52
CA LYS A 117 -25.75 10.80 5.76
C LYS A 117 -25.44 11.20 7.21
N LYS A 118 -25.52 10.27 8.17
CA LYS A 118 -25.20 10.53 9.58
C LYS A 118 -23.70 10.41 9.89
N ARG A 119 -22.92 9.79 9.01
CA ARG A 119 -21.46 9.56 9.17
C ARG A 119 -20.60 10.39 8.21
N THR A 120 -21.25 11.24 7.43
CA THR A 120 -20.63 12.23 6.56
C THR A 120 -20.72 13.60 7.23
N ASN A 121 -19.70 13.93 8.04
CA ASN A 121 -19.42 15.30 8.45
C ASN A 121 -18.94 16.18 7.26
N VAL A 122 -18.75 15.55 6.10
CA VAL A 122 -18.72 16.19 4.78
C VAL A 122 -19.75 15.48 3.90
N TYR A 123 -21.00 15.94 3.93
CA TYR A 123 -21.94 15.62 2.85
C TYR A 123 -21.41 16.28 1.58
N VAL A 124 -20.76 15.52 0.70
CA VAL A 124 -20.54 15.98 -0.66
C VAL A 124 -21.89 15.86 -1.33
N ASP A 125 -22.58 16.97 -1.54
CA ASP A 125 -23.81 16.99 -2.32
C ASP A 125 -23.49 16.34 -3.68
N PRO A 126 -24.01 15.13 -3.99
CA PRO A 126 -23.79 14.55 -5.29
C PRO A 126 -24.44 15.52 -6.26
N LEU A 127 -23.59 16.17 -7.08
CA LEU A 127 -23.93 17.27 -8.00
C LEU A 127 -25.42 17.36 -8.24
N PRO A 128 -26.09 18.50 -7.95
CA PRO A 128 -27.54 18.59 -7.91
C PRO A 128 -28.07 17.93 -9.16
N SER A 129 -28.77 16.81 -8.97
CA SER A 129 -29.31 16.03 -10.08
C SER A 129 -30.10 17.01 -10.94
N ARG A 130 -29.51 17.41 -12.09
CA ARG A 130 -30.23 18.24 -13.05
C ARG A 130 -31.39 17.36 -13.47
N ARG A 131 -32.55 17.64 -12.88
CA ARG A 131 -33.82 17.09 -13.33
C ARG A 131 -33.97 17.61 -14.74
N ILE A 132 -33.56 16.81 -15.72
CA ILE A 132 -33.92 17.03 -17.12
C ILE A 132 -35.44 16.94 -17.10
N SER A 133 -36.11 18.08 -17.02
CA SER A 133 -37.55 18.15 -17.16
C SER A 133 -37.86 17.50 -18.50
N LYS A 134 -38.62 16.40 -18.48
CA LYS A 134 -39.17 15.84 -19.72
C LYS A 134 -39.86 16.98 -20.46
N PRO A 135 -39.60 17.19 -21.77
CA PRO A 135 -40.30 18.20 -22.52
C PRO A 135 -41.80 17.93 -22.38
N ARG A 136 -42.55 18.97 -22.01
CA ARG A 136 -44.00 18.90 -21.82
C ARG A 136 -44.61 18.46 -23.14
N SER A 137 -45.13 17.24 -23.21
CA SER A 137 -45.90 16.80 -24.38
C SER A 137 -47.17 17.64 -24.43
N THR A 138 -47.17 18.66 -25.29
CA THR A 138 -48.39 19.33 -25.73
C THR A 138 -49.17 18.34 -26.61
N LEU A 139 -49.87 17.43 -25.95
CA LEU A 139 -50.93 16.64 -26.58
C LEU A 139 -52.05 17.63 -26.91
N HIS A 140 -52.13 18.04 -28.17
CA HIS A 140 -53.28 18.77 -28.69
C HIS A 140 -54.54 17.95 -28.42
N ARG A 141 -55.36 18.43 -27.48
CA ARG A 141 -56.66 17.84 -27.16
C ARG A 141 -57.60 18.14 -28.33
N LEU A 142 -57.94 17.12 -29.12
CA LEU A 142 -59.00 17.22 -30.12
C LEU A 142 -60.34 17.52 -29.41
N PRO A 143 -61.18 18.43 -29.94
CA PRO A 143 -62.47 18.73 -29.35
C PRO A 143 -63.42 17.54 -29.49
N LYS A 144 -64.08 17.17 -28.39
CA LYS A 144 -65.15 16.17 -28.40
C LYS A 144 -66.36 16.74 -29.14
N SER A 145 -66.85 16.02 -30.15
CA SER A 145 -68.15 16.30 -30.76
C SER A 145 -69.26 16.09 -29.72
N LYS A 146 -70.19 17.05 -29.65
CA LYS A 146 -71.45 16.92 -28.93
C LYS A 146 -72.44 16.22 -29.87
N SER A 147 -72.95 15.05 -29.50
CA SER A 147 -74.18 14.52 -30.09
C SER A 147 -75.33 14.82 -29.14
N SER A 148 -76.20 15.73 -29.57
CA SER A 148 -77.50 16.02 -28.98
C SER A 148 -78.58 15.15 -29.63
N SER A 149 -79.55 14.75 -28.78
CA SER A 149 -80.84 14.09 -29.05
C SER A 149 -80.82 12.60 -29.34
#